data_AF-A0A125W951-F1
#
_entry.id   AF-A0A125W951-F1
#
_cell.length_a   1.000
_cell.length_b   1.000
_cell.length_c   1.000
_cell.angle_alpha   90.00
_cell.angle_beta   90.00
_cell.angle_gamma   90.00
#
_symmetry.space_group_name_H-M   'P 1'
#
loop_
_entity.id
_entity.type
_entity.pdbx_description
1 polymer ?
#
loop_
_entity_poly.entity_id
_entity_poly.type
_entity_poly.pdbx_seq_one_letter_code
_entity_poly.pdbx_strand_id
1 'polypeptide(L)' 'MLAKNPEYYDQAVVKLDKIKGSTIKEENTGIQLFESGELDLQKISGLYVQQYQNNDSLVTQKDIANYFLDFMICQIKLE' A
#
# COMPACT_ATOMS: atom_id res chain seq x y z
N MET A 1 -3.49 12.53 -6.93
CA MET A 1 -2.76 12.34 -8.21
C MET A 1 -1.49 13.15 -8.13
N LEU A 2 -0.34 12.53 -8.44
CA LEU A 2 0.95 13.20 -8.54
C LEU A 2 1.33 13.35 -10.02
N ALA A 3 2.04 14.42 -10.34
CA ALA A 3 2.56 14.69 -11.68
C ALA A 3 4.06 15.01 -11.59
N LYS A 4 4.81 14.74 -12.66
CA LYS A 4 6.23 15.06 -12.75
C LYS A 4 6.46 16.56 -12.52
N ASN A 5 7.41 16.89 -11.64
CA ASN A 5 7.78 18.26 -11.33
C ASN A 5 8.90 18.75 -12.28
N PRO A 6 8.65 19.74 -13.16
CA PRO A 6 9.66 20.26 -14.09
C PRO A 6 10.73 21.12 -13.41
N GLU A 7 10.46 21.66 -12.22
CA GLU A 7 11.41 22.48 -11.46
C GLU A 7 12.29 21.65 -10.52
N TYR A 8 12.11 20.32 -10.50
CA TYR A 8 12.95 19.44 -9.69
C TYR A 8 14.38 19.42 -10.24
N TYR A 9 15.35 19.66 -9.36
CA TYR A 9 16.76 19.82 -9.73
C TYR A 9 17.33 18.62 -10.52
N ASP A 10 16.78 17.42 -10.33
CA ASP A 10 17.15 16.20 -11.05
C ASP A 10 15.96 15.56 -11.80
N GLN A 11 15.21 16.39 -12.53
CA GLN A 11 14.04 15.94 -13.31
C GLN A 11 14.36 14.88 -14.38
N ALA A 12 15.63 14.73 -14.78
CA ALA A 12 16.08 13.77 -15.78
C ALA A 12 16.01 12.32 -15.25
N VAL A 13 16.21 12.10 -13.95
CA VAL A 13 16.12 10.78 -13.31
C VAL A 13 14.67 10.32 -13.10
N VAL A 14 13.72 11.26 -13.04
CA VAL A 14 12.29 10.96 -12.85
C VAL A 14 11.69 10.42 -14.15
N LYS A 15 11.39 9.11 -14.18
CA LYS A 15 10.85 8.41 -15.36
C LYS A 15 9.32 8.43 -15.46
N LEU A 16 8.61 8.65 -14.34
CA LEU A 16 7.15 8.59 -14.29
C LEU A 16 6.55 9.97 -14.51
N ASP A 17 5.57 10.07 -15.42
CA ASP A 17 4.89 11.33 -15.71
C ASP A 17 3.76 11.63 -14.73
N LYS A 18 3.01 10.60 -14.33
CA LYS A 18 1.85 10.70 -13.42
C LYS A 18 1.75 9.46 -12.55
N ILE A 19 1.28 9.66 -11.31
CA ILE A 19 0.95 8.58 -10.39
C ILE A 19 -0.47 8.82 -9.87
N LYS A 20 -1.32 7.80 -9.98
CA LYS A 20 -2.68 7.81 -9.42
C LYS A 20 -2.70 6.88 -8.21
N GLY A 21 -3.25 7.36 -7.12
CA GLY A 21 -3.52 6.56 -5.93
C GLY A 21 -5.00 6.62 -5.63
N SER A 22 -5.58 5.46 -5.33
CA SER A 22 -6.99 5.30 -4.97
C SER A 22 -7.07 4.66 -3.59
N THR A 23 -7.98 5.14 -2.75
CA THR A 23 -8.20 4.55 -1.42
C THR A 23 -9.16 3.38 -1.56
N ILE A 24 -8.64 2.16 -1.46
CA ILE A 24 -9.40 0.92 -1.49
C ILE A 24 -9.29 0.30 -0.10
N LYS A 25 -10.44 0.02 0.53
CA LYS A 25 -10.50 -0.57 1.88
C LYS A 25 -10.49 -2.09 1.86
N GLU A 26 -11.11 -2.68 0.85
CA GLU A 26 -11.29 -4.13 0.71
C GLU A 26 -10.24 -4.73 -0.21
N GLU A 27 -9.47 -5.71 0.29
CA GLU A 27 -8.39 -6.34 -0.51
C GLU A 27 -8.92 -6.99 -1.79
N ASN A 28 -10.10 -7.64 -1.75
CA ASN A 28 -10.68 -8.30 -2.91
C ASN A 28 -10.96 -7.32 -4.07
N THR A 29 -11.46 -6.12 -3.76
CA THR A 29 -11.67 -5.09 -4.80
C THR A 29 -10.35 -4.66 -5.42
N GLY A 30 -9.30 -4.51 -4.60
CA GLY A 30 -7.96 -4.18 -5.11
C GLY A 30 -7.36 -5.29 -5.98
N ILE A 31 -7.59 -6.55 -5.60
CA ILE A 31 -7.17 -7.72 -6.40
C ILE A 31 -7.86 -7.73 -7.77
N GLN A 32 -9.18 -7.52 -7.80
CA GLN A 32 -9.93 -7.48 -9.06
C GLN A 32 -9.44 -6.35 -9.99
N LEU A 33 -9.12 -5.18 -9.43
CA LEU A 33 -8.57 -4.06 -10.18
C LEU A 33 -7.15 -4.33 -10.68
N PHE A 34 -6.36 -5.09 -9.93
CA PHE A 34 -5.03 -5.54 -10.37
C PHE A 34 -5.15 -6.53 -11.53
N GLU A 35 -6.04 -7.51 -11.41
CA GLU A 35 -6.30 -8.50 -12.47
C GLU A 35 -6.93 -7.88 -13.73
N SER A 36 -7.73 -6.82 -13.60
CA SER A 36 -8.28 -6.07 -14.73
C SER A 36 -7.27 -5.13 -15.39
N GLY A 37 -6.12 -4.90 -14.76
CA GLY A 37 -5.08 -3.96 -15.23
C GLY A 37 -5.41 -2.49 -14.93
N GLU A 38 -6.41 -2.21 -14.10
CA GLU A 38 -6.74 -0.86 -13.63
C GLU A 38 -5.83 -0.39 -12.48
N LEU A 39 -5.18 -1.33 -11.80
CA LEU A 39 -4.25 -1.08 -10.70
C LEU A 39 -2.93 -1.82 -10.95
N ASP A 40 -1.81 -1.12 -10.85
CA ASP A 40 -0.49 -1.73 -11.07
C ASP A 40 0.06 -2.47 -9.85
N LEU A 41 -0.42 -2.14 -8.64
CA LEU A 41 0.08 -2.66 -7.37
C LEU A 41 -1.05 -2.83 -6.36
N GLN A 42 -1.19 -4.03 -5.80
CA GLN A 42 -2.10 -4.31 -4.70
C GLN A 42 -1.36 -5.03 -3.56
N LYS A 43 -1.50 -4.52 -2.34
CA LYS A 43 -1.05 -5.24 -1.14
C LYS A 43 -2.10 -6.28 -0.77
N ILE A 44 -1.66 -7.51 -0.53
CA ILE A 44 -2.51 -8.61 -0.08
C ILE A 44 -1.99 -9.18 1.24
N SER A 45 -2.88 -9.77 2.02
CA SER A 45 -2.52 -10.38 3.30
C SER A 45 -3.27 -11.69 3.56
N GLY A 46 -2.87 -12.43 4.61
CA GLY A 46 -3.57 -13.62 5.08
C GLY A 46 -3.78 -14.70 4.01
N LEU A 47 -5.05 -15.06 3.77
CA LEU A 47 -5.44 -16.12 2.83
C LEU A 47 -5.09 -15.79 1.37
N TYR A 48 -5.13 -14.51 0.98
CA TYR A 48 -4.81 -14.13 -0.40
C TYR A 48 -3.34 -14.39 -0.72
N VAL A 49 -2.43 -14.22 0.25
CA VAL A 49 -1.01 -14.57 0.05
C VAL A 49 -0.85 -16.06 -0.26
N GLN A 50 -1.60 -16.93 0.44
CA GLN A 50 -1.59 -18.36 0.14
C GLN A 50 -2.21 -18.67 -1.22
N GLN A 51 -3.30 -18.00 -1.58
CA GLN A 51 -3.96 -18.19 -2.88
C GLN A 51 -3.03 -17.81 -4.05
N TYR A 52 -2.26 -16.73 -3.92
CA TYR A 52 -1.38 -16.22 -4.98
C TYR A 52 0.08 -16.65 -4.84
N GLN A 53 0.39 -17.62 -3.97
CA GLN A 53 1.77 -18.04 -3.68
C GLN A 53 2.59 -18.46 -4.91
N ASN A 54 1.93 -18.94 -5.96
CA ASN A 54 2.53 -19.39 -7.22
C ASN A 54 2.43 -18.35 -8.34
N ASN A 55 1.97 -17.13 -8.05
CA ASN A 55 1.89 -16.06 -9.04
C ASN A 55 3.25 -15.35 -9.12
N ASP A 56 3.82 -15.24 -10.31
CA ASP A 56 5.13 -14.60 -10.55
C ASP A 56 5.17 -13.12 -10.14
N SER A 57 3.99 -12.46 -10.11
CA SER A 57 3.86 -11.07 -9.67
C SER A 57 3.90 -10.91 -8.14
N LEU A 58 3.82 -12.01 -7.37
CA LEU A 58 3.84 -11.94 -5.92
C LEU A 58 5.25 -11.61 -5.43
N VAL A 59 5.38 -10.45 -4.79
CA VAL A 59 6.62 -10.01 -4.15
C VAL A 59 6.39 -9.81 -2.66
N THR A 60 7.27 -10.40 -1.83
CA THR A 60 7.29 -10.16 -0.39
C THR A 60 8.37 -9.14 -0.05
N GLN A 61 7.98 -8.04 0.59
CA GLN A 61 8.88 -7.02 1.10
C GLN A 61 8.92 -7.09 2.62
N LYS A 62 10.13 -7.16 3.21
CA LYS A 62 10.32 -7.01 4.64
C LYS A 62 10.25 -5.53 4.98
N ASP A 63 9.32 -5.17 5.84
CA ASP A 63 9.20 -3.82 6.38
C ASP A 63 9.76 -3.77 7.80
N ILE A 64 10.44 -2.68 8.17
CA ILE A 64 10.95 -2.47 9.53
C ILE A 64 9.84 -1.74 10.29
N ALA A 65 8.78 -2.47 10.62
CA ALA A 65 7.61 -1.95 11.32
C ALA A 65 7.25 -2.85 12.51
N ASN A 66 7.01 -2.22 13.68
CA ASN A 66 6.47 -2.90 14.85
C ASN A 66 5.03 -2.45 15.06
N TYR A 67 4.11 -3.40 15.08
CA TYR A 67 2.72 -3.15 15.49
C TYR A 67 2.61 -3.41 17.00
N PHE A 68 2.06 -2.46 17.73
CA PHE A 68 1.89 -2.54 19.19
C PHE A 68 0.42 -2.33 19.56
N LEU A 69 0.03 -2.91 20.70
CA LEU A 69 -1.25 -2.65 21.32
C LEU A 69 -1.06 -1.54 22.36
N ASP A 70 -1.67 -0.40 22.13
CA ASP A 70 -1.68 0.70 23.10
C ASP A 70 -2.81 0.50 24.12
N PHE A 71 -2.49 0.60 25.41
CA PHE A 71 -3.44 0.45 26.50
C PHE A 71 -3.67 1.80 27.15
N MET A 72 -4.77 2.46 26.79
CA MET A 72 -5.18 3.71 27.43
C MET A 72 -5.79 3.41 28.81
N ILE A 73 -5.00 3.51 29.88
CA ILE A 73 -5.52 3.41 31.25
C ILE A 73 -6.18 4.75 31.61
N CYS A 74 -7.51 4.73 31.76
CA CYS A 74 -8.28 5.85 32.28
C CYS A 74 -7.88 6.11 33.74
N GLN A 75 -7.12 7.19 33.98
CA GLN A 75 -6.92 7.73 35.32
C GLN A 75 -8.22 8.43 35.73
N ILE A 76 -9.13 7.70 36.36
CA ILE A 76 -10.26 8.33 37.05
C ILE A 76 -9.65 9.17 38.18
N LYS A 77 -9.55 10.49 37.98
CA LYS A 77 -9.31 11.42 39.07
C LYS A 77 -10.50 11.32 40.01
N LEU A 78 -10.28 10.69 41.16
CA LEU A 78 -11.14 10.84 42.31
C LEU A 78 -10.87 12.25 42.86
N GLU A 79 -11.77 13.19 42.56
CA GLU A 79 -11.94 14.42 43.35
C GLU A 79 -12.70 14.10 44.64
#